data_AF-A0A7J7JT87-F1
#
_entry.id   AF-A0A7J7JT87-F1
#
_cell.length_a   1.000
_cell.length_b   1.000
_cell.length_c   1.000
_cell.angle_alpha   90.00
_cell.angle_beta   90.00
_cell.angle_gamma   90.00
#
_symmetry.space_group_name_H-M   'P 1'
#
loop_
_entity.id
_entity.type
_entity.pdbx_description
1 polymer ?
#
loop_
_entity_poly.entity_id
_entity_poly.type
_entity_poly.pdbx_seq_one_letter_code
_entity_poly.pdbx_strand_id
1 'polypeptide(L)'
;MEYTQAEDDIQAIRTYFEDLAESNAAQFDASTLSYDCLDLSSLSATQCKSCQMVTGVQNVYKFKDVEANVVEIHMALLRLPQFTTDILITFNNTLHISEGSSSQLAESSSSQAAWTHQDFLALVQSLVIVNESLFG
;
A
#
# COMPACT_ATOMS: atom_id res chain seq x y z
N MET A 1 10.92 4.41 5.00
CA MET A 1 11.78 3.42 4.34
C MET A 1 13.05 4.11 3.90
N GLU A 2 14.18 3.40 3.82
CA GLU A 2 15.35 3.92 3.12
C GLU A 2 15.00 4.14 1.65
N TYR A 3 15.49 5.23 1.06
CA TYR A 3 15.21 5.57 -0.34
C TYR A 3 15.76 4.52 -1.30
N THR A 4 14.88 3.96 -2.13
CA THR A 4 15.27 2.96 -3.12
C THR A 4 16.07 3.56 -4.29
N GLN A 5 17.09 2.86 -4.75
CA GLN A 5 17.91 3.25 -5.91
C GLN A 5 17.32 2.76 -7.24
N ALA A 6 16.00 2.52 -7.30
CA ALA A 6 15.30 2.12 -8.50
C ALA A 6 15.44 3.16 -9.63
N GLU A 7 15.44 2.69 -10.88
CA GLU A 7 15.66 3.52 -12.08
C GLU A 7 14.58 4.59 -12.28
N ASP A 8 13.35 4.30 -11.88
CA ASP A 8 12.21 5.20 -11.92
C ASP A 8 11.23 4.94 -10.76
N ASP A 9 10.20 5.79 -10.65
CA ASP A 9 9.20 5.73 -9.57
C ASP A 9 8.28 4.51 -9.65
N ILE A 10 8.07 3.97 -10.86
CA ILE A 10 7.25 2.76 -11.08
C ILE A 10 8.03 1.53 -10.59
N GLN A 11 9.31 1.44 -10.92
CA GLN A 11 10.18 0.39 -10.40
C GLN A 11 10.31 0.50 -8.87
N ALA A 12 10.43 1.72 -8.34
CA ALA A 12 10.50 1.95 -6.90
C ALA A 12 9.28 1.39 -6.15
N ILE A 13 8.07 1.78 -6.58
CA ILE A 13 6.85 1.30 -5.91
C ILE A 13 6.63 -0.20 -6.14
N ARG A 14 7.02 -0.71 -7.30
CA ARG A 14 6.93 -2.13 -7.62
C ARG A 14 7.80 -2.97 -6.68
N THR A 15 9.04 -2.55 -6.43
CA THR A 15 9.92 -3.21 -5.46
C THR A 15 9.27 -3.27 -4.08
N TYR A 16 8.73 -2.16 -3.58
CA TYR A 16 8.04 -2.17 -2.27
C TYR A 16 6.77 -3.03 -2.26
N PHE A 17 6.04 -3.10 -3.38
CA PHE A 17 4.87 -3.97 -3.51
C PHE A 17 5.25 -5.46 -3.48
N GLU A 18 6.35 -5.82 -4.17
CA GLU A 18 6.91 -7.17 -4.19
C GLU A 18 7.48 -7.55 -2.81
N ASP A 19 8.20 -6.66 -2.13
CA ASP A 19 8.69 -6.86 -0.76
C ASP A 19 7.54 -7.11 0.23
N LEU A 20 6.43 -6.37 0.08
CA LEU A 20 5.23 -6.59 0.88
C LEU A 20 4.58 -7.95 0.59
N ALA A 21 4.55 -8.37 -0.68
CA ALA A 21 4.04 -9.68 -1.07
C ALA A 21 4.90 -10.81 -0.49
N GLU A 22 6.23 -10.68 -0.52
CA GLU A 22 7.16 -11.64 0.10
C GLU A 22 6.91 -11.74 1.61
N SER A 23 6.77 -10.60 2.31
CA SER A 23 6.45 -10.60 3.74
C SER A 23 5.13 -11.29 4.06
N ASN A 24 4.18 -11.30 3.12
CA ASN A 24 2.89 -11.99 3.23
C ASN A 24 2.92 -13.44 2.71
N ALA A 25 4.09 -13.95 2.28
CA ALA A 25 4.24 -15.22 1.59
C ALA A 25 3.36 -15.36 0.33
N ALA A 26 3.03 -14.23 -0.31
CA ALA A 26 2.17 -14.11 -1.48
C ALA A 26 2.96 -13.78 -2.76
N GLN A 27 4.30 -13.91 -2.74
CA GLN A 27 5.19 -13.49 -3.83
C GLN A 27 4.86 -14.06 -5.22
N PHE A 28 4.27 -15.27 -5.28
CA PHE A 28 3.89 -15.92 -6.53
C PHE A 28 2.42 -15.69 -6.92
N ASP A 29 1.64 -15.12 -6.00
CA ASP A 29 0.21 -14.88 -6.14
C ASP A 29 -0.14 -13.39 -5.96
N ALA A 30 0.83 -12.53 -6.21
CA ALA A 30 0.66 -11.09 -6.25
C ALA A 30 0.51 -10.63 -7.70
N SER A 31 -0.50 -9.80 -7.97
CA SER A 31 -0.75 -9.23 -9.29
C SER A 31 -1.01 -7.74 -9.18
N THR A 32 -0.34 -6.95 -10.01
CA THR A 32 -0.62 -5.53 -10.14
C THR A 32 -1.81 -5.32 -11.07
N LEU A 33 -2.79 -4.53 -10.62
CA LEU A 33 -3.97 -4.14 -11.39
C LEU A 33 -3.76 -2.80 -12.10
N SER A 34 -3.26 -1.79 -11.39
CA SER A 34 -3.04 -0.45 -11.96
C SER A 34 -1.86 0.27 -11.31
N TYR A 35 -1.31 1.21 -12.07
CA TYR A 35 -0.38 2.23 -11.58
C TYR A 35 -1.00 3.59 -11.86
N ASP A 36 -0.93 4.49 -10.88
CA ASP A 36 -1.43 5.85 -10.98
C ASP A 36 -0.43 6.82 -10.37
N CYS A 37 -0.48 8.10 -10.74
CA CYS A 37 0.39 9.12 -10.18
C CYS A 37 -0.46 10.28 -9.66
N LEU A 38 -0.13 10.79 -8.47
CA LEU A 38 -0.76 11.98 -7.94
C LEU A 38 0.04 13.23 -8.32
N ASP A 39 -0.68 14.25 -8.76
CA ASP A 39 -0.10 15.58 -8.93
C ASP A 39 0.39 16.10 -7.58
N LEU A 40 1.64 16.54 -7.54
CA LEU A 40 2.26 17.15 -6.36
C LEU A 40 1.47 18.38 -5.88
N SER A 41 0.77 19.08 -6.78
CA SER A 41 -0.10 20.21 -6.40
C SER A 41 -1.27 19.80 -5.50
N SER A 42 -1.65 18.51 -5.52
CA SER A 42 -2.71 17.94 -4.70
C SER A 42 -2.23 17.43 -3.35
N LEU A 43 -0.92 17.38 -3.10
CA LEU A 43 -0.34 16.86 -1.86
C LEU A 43 -0.09 17.98 -0.87
N SER A 44 -0.43 17.74 0.40
CA SER A 44 -0.08 18.66 1.49
C SER A 44 1.40 18.53 1.91
N ALA A 45 2.05 17.40 1.59
CA ALA A 45 3.47 17.16 1.83
C ALA A 45 4.33 17.82 0.73
N THR A 46 4.58 19.12 0.87
CA THR A 46 5.29 19.96 -0.13
C THR A 46 6.75 19.53 -0.38
N GLN A 47 7.32 18.75 0.53
CA GLN A 47 8.67 18.18 0.42
C GLN A 47 8.72 17.00 -0.57
N CYS A 48 7.58 16.38 -0.89
CA CYS A 48 7.50 15.25 -1.80
C CYS A 48 7.95 15.63 -3.21
N LYS A 49 8.72 14.77 -3.87
CA LYS A 49 9.19 14.97 -5.25
C LYS A 49 8.45 14.13 -6.28
N SER A 50 7.83 13.04 -5.85
CA SER A 50 6.92 12.25 -6.67
C SER A 50 6.02 11.40 -5.78
N CYS A 51 4.80 11.16 -6.26
CA CYS A 51 3.83 10.30 -5.60
C CYS A 51 3.28 9.29 -6.59
N GLN A 52 3.85 8.09 -6.59
CA GLN A 52 3.37 6.97 -7.38
C GLN A 52 2.39 6.15 -6.55
N MET A 53 1.39 5.57 -7.20
CA MET A 53 0.44 4.65 -6.59
C MET A 53 0.39 3.35 -7.39
N VAL A 54 0.09 2.26 -6.69
CA VAL A 54 -0.16 0.95 -7.25
C VAL A 54 -1.35 0.32 -6.54
N THR A 55 -2.26 -0.26 -7.33
CA THR A 55 -3.31 -1.13 -6.82
C THR A 55 -3.01 -2.54 -7.30
N GLY A 56 -3.03 -3.51 -6.39
CA GLY A 56 -2.78 -4.91 -6.72
C GLY A 56 -3.52 -5.85 -5.80
N VAL A 57 -3.55 -7.13 -6.16
CA VAL A 57 -4.17 -8.19 -5.36
C VAL A 57 -3.11 -9.20 -4.96
N GLN A 58 -3.18 -9.66 -3.71
CA GLN A 58 -2.33 -10.70 -3.16
C GLN A 58 -3.20 -11.81 -2.58
N ASN A 59 -2.91 -13.06 -2.94
CA ASN A 59 -3.51 -14.22 -2.29
C ASN A 59 -2.67 -14.60 -1.07
N VAL A 60 -3.21 -14.37 0.11
CA VAL A 60 -2.53 -14.61 1.38
C VAL A 60 -3.04 -15.90 2.01
N TYR A 61 -2.18 -16.91 2.04
CA TYR A 61 -2.43 -18.17 2.72
C TYR A 61 -2.04 -18.04 4.19
N LYS A 62 -3.00 -18.22 5.09
CA LYS A 62 -2.70 -18.33 6.52
C LYS A 62 -2.39 -19.80 6.82
N PHE A 63 -1.14 -20.12 7.19
CA PHE A 63 -0.75 -21.47 7.64
C PHE A 63 -1.11 -22.61 6.66
N LYS A 64 -1.66 -23.73 7.18
CA LYS A 64 -2.04 -24.94 6.43
C LYS A 64 -3.39 -24.80 5.71
N ASP A 65 -3.92 -23.59 5.61
CA ASP A 65 -5.20 -23.37 4.95
C ASP A 65 -5.06 -23.71 3.47
N VAL A 66 -6.01 -24.49 2.96
CA VAL A 66 -6.06 -24.94 1.56
C VAL A 66 -6.55 -23.80 0.64
N GLU A 67 -7.16 -22.77 1.22
CA GLU A 67 -7.79 -21.65 0.52
C GLU A 67 -7.21 -20.31 0.95
N ALA A 68 -6.81 -19.49 -0.02
CA ALA A 68 -6.25 -18.17 0.22
C ALA A 68 -7.33 -17.12 0.55
N ASN A 69 -6.95 -16.15 1.37
CA ASN A 69 -7.66 -14.89 1.46
C ASN A 69 -7.18 -13.97 0.33
N VAL A 70 -8.11 -13.30 -0.35
CA VAL A 70 -7.78 -12.38 -1.44
C VAL A 70 -7.80 -10.97 -0.86
N VAL A 71 -6.64 -10.32 -0.86
CA VAL A 71 -6.48 -8.96 -0.33
C VAL A 71 -6.06 -8.04 -1.46
N GLU A 72 -6.87 -7.03 -1.73
CA GLU A 72 -6.49 -5.91 -2.57
C GLU A 72 -5.70 -4.89 -1.74
N ILE A 73 -4.57 -4.47 -2.25
CA ILE A 73 -3.66 -3.53 -1.61
C ILE A 73 -3.57 -2.29 -2.49
N HIS A 74 -3.92 -1.16 -1.91
CA HIS A 74 -3.68 0.17 -2.47
C HIS A 74 -2.44 0.73 -1.78
N MET A 75 -1.39 1.02 -2.53
CA MET A 75 -0.12 1.54 -2.00
C MET A 75 0.20 2.87 -2.67
N ALA A 76 0.59 3.86 -1.87
CA ALA A 76 1.18 5.10 -2.33
C ALA A 76 2.63 5.21 -1.86
N LEU A 77 3.51 5.60 -2.77
CA LEU A 77 4.92 5.88 -2.54
C LEU A 77 5.16 7.37 -2.69
N LEU A 78 5.46 8.05 -1.58
CA LEU A 78 5.89 9.44 -1.57
C LEU A 78 7.40 9.50 -1.42
N ARG A 79 8.09 10.06 -2.41
CA ARG A 79 9.56 10.09 -2.47
C ARG A 79 10.12 11.40 -1.96
N LEU A 80 11.05 11.31 -1.00
CA LEU A 80 11.75 12.46 -0.41
C LEU A 80 13.27 12.30 -0.54
N PRO A 81 13.82 12.46 -1.76
CA PRO A 81 15.24 12.24 -2.02
C PRO A 81 16.16 13.15 -1.20
N GLN A 82 15.73 14.37 -0.85
CA GLN A 82 16.49 15.28 0.02
C GLN A 82 16.69 14.75 1.44
N PHE A 83 15.87 13.81 1.86
CA PHE A 83 15.93 13.13 3.16
C PHE A 83 16.37 11.67 3.02
N THR A 84 16.74 11.23 1.80
CA THR A 84 17.04 9.83 1.49
C THR A 84 15.96 8.88 2.05
N THR A 85 14.71 9.31 2.00
CA THR A 85 13.58 8.62 2.61
C THR A 85 12.44 8.42 1.61
N ASP A 86 11.85 7.23 1.65
CA ASP A 86 10.59 6.92 0.99
C ASP A 86 9.50 6.66 2.04
N ILE A 87 8.32 7.24 1.85
CA ILE A 87 7.14 7.03 2.69
C ILE A 87 6.15 6.15 1.92
N LEU A 88 5.77 5.03 2.53
CA LEU A 88 4.75 4.13 2.02
C LEU A 88 3.47 4.27 2.84
N ILE A 89 2.34 4.40 2.14
CA ILE A 89 1.00 4.34 2.74
C ILE A 89 0.29 3.17 2.08
N THR A 90 -0.19 2.21 2.87
CA THR A 90 -0.90 1.02 2.38
C THR A 90 -2.29 0.91 2.97
N PHE A 91 -3.27 0.68 2.12
CA PHE A 91 -4.66 0.38 2.47
C PHE A 91 -4.98 -1.03 1.99
N ASN A 92 -5.36 -1.88 2.94
CA ASN A 92 -5.70 -3.28 2.67
C ASN A 92 -7.22 -3.42 2.63
N ASN A 93 -7.74 -3.89 1.51
CA ASN A 93 -9.14 -4.22 1.30
C ASN A 93 -9.27 -5.74 1.16
N THR A 94 -9.97 -6.39 2.09
CA THR A 94 -10.21 -7.83 1.97
C THR A 94 -11.35 -8.06 0.98
N LEU A 95 -11.03 -8.68 -0.17
CA LEU A 95 -12.02 -9.01 -1.20
C LEU A 95 -12.71 -10.34 -0.92
N HIS A 96 -11.98 -11.29 -0.33
CA HIS A 96 -12.51 -12.62 -0.03
C HIS A 96 -11.79 -13.22 1.18
N ILE A 97 -12.57 -13.73 2.14
CA ILE A 97 -12.08 -14.56 3.25
C ILE A 97 -12.57 -15.99 3.04
N SER A 98 -11.64 -16.94 3.00
CA SER A 98 -11.97 -18.36 2.83
C SER A 98 -12.81 -18.92 3.98
N GLU A 99 -13.65 -19.92 3.70
CA GLU A 99 -14.57 -20.53 4.67
C GLU A 99 -13.86 -21.25 5.83
N GLY A 100 -12.61 -21.64 5.62
CA GLY A 100 -11.75 -22.21 6.66
C GLY A 100 -11.02 -21.16 7.51
N SER A 101 -11.04 -19.87 7.14
CA SER A 101 -10.24 -18.87 7.83
C SER A 101 -10.87 -18.44 9.15
N SER A 102 -10.07 -18.42 10.21
CA SER A 102 -10.49 -17.91 11.53
C SER A 102 -10.98 -16.44 11.52
N SER A 103 -10.75 -15.73 10.41
CA SER A 103 -11.12 -14.33 10.20
C SER A 103 -12.58 -14.11 9.77
N GLN A 104 -13.33 -15.16 9.38
CA GLN A 104 -14.75 -15.03 8.97
C GLN A 104 -15.66 -14.49 10.08
N LEU A 105 -15.36 -14.82 11.34
CA LEU A 105 -16.12 -14.34 12.49
C LEU A 105 -15.90 -12.83 12.75
N ALA A 106 -14.83 -12.25 12.23
CA ALA A 106 -14.52 -10.83 12.40
C ALA A 106 -15.27 -9.93 11.40
N GLU A 107 -15.41 -10.34 10.14
CA GLU A 107 -16.15 -9.56 9.12
C GLU A 107 -17.65 -9.52 9.38
N SER A 108 -18.23 -10.61 9.88
CA SER A 108 -19.66 -10.68 10.23
C SER A 108 -20.05 -9.78 11.41
N SER A 109 -19.08 -9.21 12.12
CA SER A 109 -19.28 -8.39 13.32
C SER A 109 -19.15 -6.88 13.08
N SER A 110 -18.64 -6.44 11.93
CA SER A 110 -18.38 -5.02 11.66
C SER A 110 -19.48 -4.40 10.79
N SER A 111 -20.41 -3.67 11.42
CA SER A 111 -21.40 -2.81 10.72
C SER A 111 -20.78 -1.52 10.15
N GLN A 112 -19.47 -1.48 9.98
CA GLN A 112 -18.75 -0.29 9.56
C GLN A 112 -18.74 -0.22 8.03
N ALA A 113 -19.06 0.96 7.49
CA ALA A 113 -19.03 1.17 6.04
C ALA A 113 -17.63 0.84 5.50
N ALA A 114 -17.58 0.07 4.40
CA ALA A 114 -16.34 -0.19 3.69
C ALA A 114 -15.73 1.15 3.25
N TRP A 115 -14.43 1.30 3.46
CA TRP A 115 -13.70 2.46 2.97
C TRP A 115 -13.67 2.45 1.44
N THR A 116 -13.50 3.62 0.85
CA THR A 116 -13.49 3.82 -0.61
C THR A 116 -12.12 4.26 -1.10
N HIS A 117 -11.83 4.06 -2.38
CA HIS A 117 -10.60 4.59 -2.98
C HIS A 117 -10.43 6.10 -2.75
N GLN A 118 -11.53 6.87 -2.64
CA GLN A 118 -11.47 8.29 -2.32
C GLN A 118 -10.97 8.56 -0.90
N ASP A 119 -11.27 7.68 0.08
CA ASP A 119 -10.74 7.78 1.44
C ASP A 119 -9.22 7.55 1.46
N PHE A 120 -8.74 6.60 0.65
CA PHE A 120 -7.30 6.37 0.45
C PHE A 120 -6.62 7.61 -0.14
N LEU A 121 -7.16 8.17 -1.23
CA LEU A 121 -6.62 9.39 -1.83
C LEU A 121 -6.63 10.57 -0.85
N ALA A 122 -7.72 10.76 -0.11
CA ALA A 122 -7.82 11.81 0.89
C ALA A 122 -6.75 11.67 1.98
N LEU A 123 -6.47 10.44 2.43
CA LEU A 123 -5.40 10.21 3.40
C LEU A 123 -4.03 10.59 2.81
N VAL A 124 -3.71 10.09 1.62
CA VAL A 124 -2.42 10.36 0.95
C VAL A 124 -2.22 11.87 0.78
N GLN A 125 -3.25 12.60 0.34
CA GLN A 125 -3.22 14.04 0.15
C GLN A 125 -3.14 14.82 1.48
N SER A 126 -3.66 14.26 2.56
CA SER A 126 -3.66 14.88 3.90
C SER A 126 -2.33 14.79 4.64
N LEU A 127 -1.38 13.98 4.17
CA LEU A 127 -0.08 13.84 4.82
C LEU A 127 0.66 15.18 4.81
N VAL A 128 1.09 15.64 5.99
CA VAL A 128 1.91 16.84 6.17
C VAL A 128 3.15 16.50 6.98
N ILE A 129 4.30 16.93 6.49
CA ILE A 129 5.56 16.88 7.25
C ILE A 129 5.66 18.16 8.06
N VAL A 130 5.37 18.06 9.35
CA VAL A 130 5.39 19.20 10.29
C VAL A 130 6.80 19.50 10.78
N ASN A 131 7.62 18.45 10.97
CA ASN A 131 8.98 18.58 11.47
C ASN A 131 9.95 17.77 10.60
N GLU A 132 10.78 18.47 9.84
CA GLU A 132 11.80 17.86 8.97
C GLU A 132 12.99 17.30 9.76
N SER A 133 13.20 17.72 11.02
CA SER A 133 14.28 17.18 11.86
C SER A 133 14.10 15.70 12.20
N LEU A 134 12.97 15.09 11.84
CA LEU A 134 12.73 13.65 11.98
C LEU A 134 13.59 12.82 11.04
N PHE A 135 14.11 13.41 9.97
CA PHE A 135 14.88 12.70 8.94
C PHE A 135 16.40 12.74 9.16
N GLY A 136 16.89 13.44 10.19
CA GLY A 136 18.31 13.55 10.53
C GLY A 136 18.81 14.99 10.60
#